data_AF-A0A3P5Z6S5-F1
#
_entry.id   AF-A0A3P5Z6S5-F1
#
_cell.length_a   1.000
_cell.length_b   1.000
_cell.length_c   1.000
_cell.angle_alpha   90.00
_cell.angle_beta   90.00
_cell.angle_gamma   90.00
#
_symmetry.space_group_name_H-M   'P 1'
#
loop_
_entity.id
_entity.type
_entity.pdbx_description
1 polymer ?
#
loop_
_entity_poly.entity_id
_entity_poly.type
_entity_poly.pdbx_seq_one_letter_code
_entity_poly.pdbx_strand_id
1 'polypeptide(L)'
;MSENHEGNLGLISGKSSRFKLWVLEDVEKQEWSERVYVLPAEWKNIVGEHVLKFVGLSRTNEIVLSSWYSVKPFFLFYFSPERNTVVRVEIEGVDMDGSKFAVLQPFLDHVEDVKLYGKVH
;
A
#
# COMPACT_ATOMS: atom_id res chain seq x y z
N MET A 1 -1.90 8.47 -8.18
CA MET A 1 -0.70 9.12 -7.64
C MET A 1 -1.14 10.29 -6.79
N SER A 2 -0.79 10.34 -5.50
CA SER A 2 -0.97 11.55 -4.69
C SER A 2 0.37 12.27 -4.60
N GLU A 3 0.53 13.34 -5.36
CA GLU A 3 1.58 14.33 -5.13
C GLU A 3 0.94 15.48 -4.36
N ASN A 4 1.57 15.93 -3.27
CA ASN A 4 1.19 17.18 -2.63
C ASN A 4 2.03 18.33 -3.19
N HIS A 5 1.54 19.55 -3.03
CA HIS A 5 2.17 20.78 -3.54
C HIS A 5 3.56 21.09 -2.92
N GLU A 6 4.07 20.23 -2.04
CA GLU A 6 5.38 20.35 -1.38
C GLU A 6 6.43 19.38 -1.94
N GLY A 7 6.13 18.66 -3.02
CA GLY A 7 7.08 17.75 -3.66
C GLY A 7 7.38 16.47 -2.85
N ASN A 8 6.60 16.20 -1.81
CA ASN A 8 6.64 14.92 -1.13
C ASN A 8 5.75 13.94 -1.90
N LEU A 9 6.39 12.93 -2.52
CA LEU A 9 5.75 11.66 -2.89
C LEU A 9 4.84 11.27 -1.71
N GLY A 10 3.58 10.87 -1.94
CA GLY A 10 2.58 10.58 -0.90
C GLY A 10 2.95 9.45 0.07
N LEU A 11 4.00 9.67 0.85
CA LEU A 11 4.65 8.74 1.75
C LEU A 11 4.05 8.89 3.14
N ILE A 12 3.69 7.76 3.74
CA ILE A 12 3.08 7.68 5.05
C ILE A 12 4.08 7.00 5.99
N SER A 13 4.48 7.66 7.07
CA SER A 13 5.42 7.10 8.05
C SER A 13 4.67 6.58 9.28
N GLY A 14 5.33 5.79 10.12
CA GLY A 14 4.78 5.43 11.44
C GLY A 14 4.52 6.63 12.36
N LYS A 15 5.08 7.82 12.07
CA LYS A 15 4.83 9.07 12.83
C LYS A 15 3.61 9.84 12.31
N SER A 16 3.04 9.44 11.18
CA SER A 16 1.85 10.07 10.61
C SER A 16 0.63 9.84 11.51
N SER A 17 -0.19 10.86 11.70
CA SER A 17 -1.50 10.76 12.40
C SER A 17 -2.68 10.77 11.43
N ARG A 18 -2.46 11.19 10.18
CA ARG A 18 -3.43 11.19 9.10
C ARG A 18 -2.71 11.23 7.75
N PHE A 19 -3.42 10.92 6.68
CA PHE A 19 -2.98 11.16 5.30
C PHE A 19 -4.16 11.58 4.42
N LYS A 20 -3.85 12.04 3.21
CA LYS A 20 -4.85 12.51 2.24
C LYS A 20 -4.77 11.69 0.96
N LEU A 21 -5.91 11.38 0.38
CA LEU A 21 -6.01 10.82 -0.97
C LEU A 21 -7.01 11.62 -1.79
N TRP A 22 -6.72 11.76 -3.07
CA TRP A 22 -7.68 12.24 -4.05
C TRP A 22 -8.49 11.06 -4.58
N VAL A 23 -9.80 11.16 -4.49
CA VAL A 23 -10.75 10.17 -5.01
C VAL A 23 -11.43 10.76 -6.22
N LEU A 24 -11.42 10.02 -7.33
CA LEU A 24 -12.18 10.35 -8.52
C LEU A 24 -13.63 9.92 -8.27
N GLU A 25 -14.53 10.89 -8.07
CA GLU A 25 -15.94 10.65 -7.78
C GLU A 25 -16.74 10.40 -9.06
N ASP A 26 -16.40 11.12 -10.14
CA ASP A 26 -17.03 11.00 -11.44
C ASP A 26 -15.95 10.97 -12.54
N VAL A 27 -15.84 9.82 -13.20
CA VAL A 27 -14.84 9.59 -14.25
C VAL A 27 -15.14 10.41 -15.51
N GLU A 28 -16.41 10.58 -15.86
CA GLU A 28 -16.82 11.28 -17.08
C GLU A 28 -16.61 12.79 -16.93
N LYS A 29 -16.95 13.33 -15.75
CA LYS A 29 -16.78 14.75 -15.43
C LYS A 29 -15.37 15.10 -14.95
N GLN A 30 -14.52 14.11 -14.70
CA GLN A 30 -13.19 14.28 -14.10
C GLN A 30 -13.24 15.01 -12.76
N GLU A 31 -14.25 14.71 -11.94
CA GLU A 31 -14.44 15.36 -10.64
C GLU A 31 -13.67 14.62 -9.55
N TRP A 32 -12.76 15.34 -8.90
CA TRP A 32 -11.93 14.81 -7.82
C TRP A 32 -12.32 15.42 -6.47
N SER A 33 -12.39 14.58 -5.43
CA SER A 33 -12.55 15.02 -4.05
C SER A 33 -11.31 14.67 -3.22
N GLU A 34 -10.91 15.57 -2.32
CA GLU A 34 -9.86 15.28 -1.34
C GLU A 34 -10.50 14.58 -0.13
N ARG A 35 -10.01 13.39 0.22
CA ARG A 35 -10.41 12.67 1.43
C ARG A 35 -9.26 12.59 2.42
N VAL A 36 -9.57 12.90 3.69
CA VAL A 36 -8.62 12.82 4.80
C VAL A 36 -8.91 11.56 5.60
N TYR A 37 -7.89 10.73 5.79
CA TYR A 37 -7.95 9.51 6.58
C TYR A 37 -7.16 9.67 7.86
N VAL A 38 -7.83 9.56 9.00
CA VAL A 38 -7.20 9.59 10.33
C VAL A 38 -6.69 8.19 10.66
N LEU A 39 -5.46 8.10 11.16
CA LEU A 39 -4.80 6.84 11.46
C LEU A 39 -5.09 6.41 12.92
N PRO A 40 -5.17 5.09 13.20
CA PRO A 40 -5.43 4.58 14.54
C PRO A 40 -4.29 4.90 15.51
N ALA A 41 -4.57 4.88 16.81
CA ALA A 41 -3.57 5.18 17.84
C ALA A 41 -2.39 4.19 17.82
N GLU A 42 -2.65 2.95 17.43
CA GLU A 42 -1.69 1.86 17.32
C GLU A 42 -0.80 1.96 16.08
N TRP A 43 -1.09 2.91 15.17
CA TRP A 43 -0.40 3.05 13.87
C TRP A 43 1.12 3.02 14.01
N LYS A 44 1.66 3.84 14.91
CA LYS A 44 3.11 3.93 15.15
C LYS A 44 3.72 2.60 15.58
N ASN A 45 3.01 1.84 16.40
CA ASN A 45 3.51 0.56 16.92
C ASN A 45 3.49 -0.53 15.84
N ILE A 46 2.51 -0.47 14.94
CA ILE A 46 2.33 -1.46 13.87
C ILE A 46 3.27 -1.18 12.68
N VAL A 47 3.37 0.10 12.27
CA VAL A 47 4.20 0.53 11.14
C VAL A 47 5.67 0.70 11.53
N GLY A 48 5.97 1.08 12.78
CA GLY A 48 7.33 1.31 13.23
C GLY A 48 8.04 2.40 12.41
N GLU A 49 9.27 2.11 11.99
CA GLU A 49 10.09 3.04 11.20
C GLU A 49 9.88 2.90 9.68
N HIS A 50 8.89 2.11 9.24
CA HIS A 50 8.61 1.95 7.83
C HIS A 50 8.01 3.22 7.21
N VAL A 51 8.44 3.50 5.98
CA VAL A 51 7.82 4.50 5.10
C VAL A 51 7.00 3.76 4.06
N LEU A 52 5.73 4.13 3.94
CA LEU A 52 4.73 3.42 3.17
C LEU A 52 4.27 4.21 1.95
N LYS A 53 3.90 3.52 0.87
CA LYS A 53 3.18 4.06 -0.28
C LYS A 53 1.80 3.45 -0.42
N PHE A 54 0.90 4.24 -0.98
CA PHE A 54 -0.38 3.76 -1.47
C PHE A 54 -0.19 2.75 -2.61
N VAL A 55 -0.87 1.62 -2.49
CA VAL A 55 -0.95 0.57 -3.52
C VAL A 55 -2.30 0.62 -4.21
N GLY A 56 -3.38 0.64 -3.42
CA GLY A 56 -4.74 0.56 -3.95
C GLY A 56 -5.76 0.25 -2.85
N LEU A 57 -6.92 -0.24 -3.27
CA LEU A 57 -7.98 -0.70 -2.40
C LEU A 57 -8.16 -2.21 -2.54
N SER A 58 -8.34 -2.92 -1.43
CA SER A 58 -8.77 -4.31 -1.45
C SER A 58 -10.23 -4.45 -1.91
N ARG A 59 -10.66 -5.69 -2.17
CA ARG A 59 -12.07 -6.02 -2.45
C ARG A 59 -13.05 -5.65 -1.32
N THR A 60 -12.52 -5.44 -0.11
CA THR A 60 -13.24 -5.07 1.12
C THR A 60 -13.10 -3.57 1.43
N ASN A 61 -12.67 -2.75 0.46
CA ASN A 61 -12.45 -1.30 0.58
C ASN A 61 -11.38 -0.91 1.63
N GLU A 62 -10.46 -1.81 1.94
CA GLU A 62 -9.31 -1.49 2.78
C GLU A 62 -8.23 -0.81 1.94
N ILE A 63 -7.62 0.24 2.49
CA ILE A 63 -6.48 0.90 1.87
C ILE A 63 -5.26 0.02 2.06
N VAL A 64 -4.70 -0.44 0.94
CA VAL A 64 -3.49 -1.24 0.91
C VAL A 64 -2.29 -0.34 0.71
N LEU A 65 -1.31 -0.48 1.61
CA LEU A 65 -0.04 0.24 1.56
C LEU A 65 1.11 -0.77 1.56
N SER A 66 2.23 -0.40 0.97
CA SER A 66 3.45 -1.23 1.00
C SER A 66 4.65 -0.42 1.48
N SER A 67 5.65 -1.10 2.02
CA SER A 67 6.97 -0.49 2.25
C SER A 67 7.51 0.14 0.96
N TRP A 68 8.06 1.35 1.06
CA TRP A 68 8.62 2.09 -0.08
C TRP A 68 9.98 1.51 -0.53
N TYR A 69 10.83 1.15 0.42
CA TYR A 69 12.13 0.52 0.17
C TYR A 69 12.11 -0.97 0.55
N SER A 70 13.06 -1.73 0.01
CA SER A 70 13.39 -3.11 0.38
C SER A 70 13.98 -3.19 1.79
N VAL A 71 13.22 -2.75 2.78
CA VAL A 71 13.51 -3.08 4.17
C VAL A 71 13.15 -4.56 4.30
N LYS A 72 14.11 -5.41 4.65
CA LYS A 72 13.78 -6.76 5.09
C LYS A 72 13.32 -6.68 6.54
N PRO A 73 12.17 -7.29 6.88
CA PRO A 73 11.20 -7.96 5.99
C PRO A 73 10.25 -7.00 5.22
N PHE A 74 9.78 -7.44 4.04
CA PHE A 74 8.83 -6.67 3.22
C PHE A 74 7.40 -6.89 3.72
N PHE A 75 6.65 -5.79 3.87
CA PHE A 75 5.31 -5.81 4.45
C PHE A 75 4.27 -5.13 3.55
N LEU A 76 3.06 -5.68 3.59
CA LEU A 76 1.82 -4.99 3.23
C LEU A 76 1.08 -4.55 4.49
N PHE A 77 0.42 -3.40 4.41
CA PHE A 77 -0.41 -2.86 5.46
C PHE A 77 -1.83 -2.67 4.93
N TYR A 78 -2.79 -3.30 5.58
CA TYR A 78 -4.22 -3.19 5.27
C TYR A 78 -4.86 -2.28 6.30
N PHE A 79 -5.25 -1.07 5.89
CA PHE A 79 -5.91 -0.11 6.75
C PHE A 79 -7.40 -0.04 6.40
N SER A 80 -8.26 -0.28 7.38
CA SER A 80 -9.71 -0.11 7.25
C SER A 80 -10.14 1.21 7.90
N PRO A 81 -10.52 2.24 7.12
CA PRO A 81 -11.02 3.51 7.68
C PRO A 81 -12.29 3.32 8.50
N GLU A 82 -13.20 2.45 8.04
CA GLU A 82 -14.47 2.18 8.71
C GLU A 82 -14.29 1.57 10.08
N ARG A 83 -13.36 0.62 10.20
CA ARG A 83 -13.07 -0.09 11.45
C ARG A 83 -12.01 0.61 12.30
N ASN A 84 -11.32 1.59 11.72
CA ASN A 84 -10.14 2.24 12.29
C ASN A 84 -9.08 1.21 12.75
N THR A 85 -8.82 0.20 11.93
CA THR A 85 -7.85 -0.87 12.22
C THR A 85 -6.78 -0.93 11.14
N VAL A 86 -5.57 -1.35 11.52
CA VAL A 86 -4.49 -1.65 10.58
C VAL A 86 -3.92 -3.03 10.87
N VAL A 87 -3.69 -3.81 9.81
CA VAL A 87 -3.05 -5.13 9.86
C VAL A 87 -1.76 -5.08 9.06
N ARG A 88 -0.67 -5.63 9.61
CA ARG A 88 0.62 -5.80 8.94
C ARG A 88 0.78 -7.25 8.52
N VAL A 89 1.12 -7.48 7.25
CA VAL A 89 1.32 -8.80 6.65
C VAL A 89 2.73 -8.87 6.09
N GLU A 90 3.51 -9.84 6.55
CA GLU A 90 4.83 -10.14 5.98
C GLU A 90 4.69 -10.91 4.68
N ILE A 91 5.43 -10.49 3.65
CA ILE A 91 5.49 -11.22 2.39
C ILE A 91 6.80 -12.00 2.36
N GLU A 92 6.68 -13.32 2.44
CA GLU A 92 7.80 -14.24 2.32
C GLU A 92 8.30 -14.35 0.86
N GLY A 93 9.51 -14.88 0.67
CA GLY A 93 10.09 -15.10 -0.67
C GLY A 93 10.63 -13.82 -1.34
N VAL A 94 10.54 -12.67 -0.68
CA VAL A 94 11.16 -11.42 -1.13
C VAL A 94 12.63 -11.39 -0.68
N ASP A 95 13.49 -12.08 -1.43
CA ASP A 95 14.95 -12.01 -1.23
C ASP A 95 15.56 -10.92 -2.12
N MET A 96 15.54 -9.68 -1.63
CA MET A 96 16.26 -8.58 -2.28
C MET A 96 17.63 -8.38 -1.63
N ASP A 97 18.67 -8.38 -2.46
CA ASP A 97 20.00 -7.94 -2.02
C ASP A 97 19.88 -6.50 -1.51
N GLY A 98 20.30 -6.25 -0.26
CA GLY A 98 20.18 -4.93 0.37
C GLY A 98 21.02 -3.82 -0.30
N SER A 99 21.61 -4.10 -1.46
CA SER A 99 22.48 -3.23 -2.25
C SER A 99 21.78 -2.61 -3.46
N LYS A 100 20.56 -3.02 -3.81
CA LYS A 100 19.80 -2.44 -4.93
C LYS A 100 18.52 -1.78 -4.44
N PHE A 101 18.31 -0.54 -4.88
CA PHE A 101 17.06 0.22 -4.72
C PHE A 101 15.93 -0.39 -5.56
N ALA A 102 15.61 -1.67 -5.33
CA ALA A 102 14.52 -2.34 -5.99
C ALA A 102 13.21 -1.85 -5.37
N VAL A 103 12.37 -1.20 -6.18
CA VAL A 103 11.05 -0.75 -5.74
C VAL A 103 10.05 -1.85 -6.07
N LEU A 104 9.54 -2.54 -5.06
CA LEU A 104 8.46 -3.50 -5.23
C LEU A 104 7.14 -2.77 -5.42
N GLN A 105 6.51 -2.93 -6.58
CA GLN A 105 5.18 -2.39 -6.86
C GLN A 105 4.18 -3.55 -6.87
N PRO A 106 3.53 -3.85 -5.73
CA PRO A 106 2.46 -4.84 -5.72
C PRO A 106 1.30 -4.33 -6.59
N PHE A 107 0.74 -5.20 -7.42
CA PHE A 107 -0.50 -4.96 -8.15
C PHE A 107 -1.59 -5.80 -7.49
N LEU A 108 -2.69 -5.16 -7.10
CA LEU A 108 -3.86 -5.86 -6.58
C LEU A 108 -4.58 -6.57 -7.73
N ASP A 109 -5.10 -7.77 -7.44
CA ASP A 109 -5.86 -8.62 -8.38
C ASP A 109 -5.09 -9.12 -9.63
N HIS A 110 -3.76 -9.28 -9.54
CA HIS A 110 -3.01 -10.00 -10.58
C HIS A 110 -3.43 -11.49 -10.59
N VAL A 111 -4.08 -11.92 -11.67
CA VAL A 111 -4.37 -13.32 -11.94
C VAL A 111 -3.20 -13.89 -12.75
N GLU A 112 -2.44 -14.80 -12.15
CA GLU A 112 -1.47 -15.60 -12.91
C GLU A 112 -2.21 -16.55 -13.85
N ASP A 113 -1.90 -16.47 -15.14
CA ASP A 113 -2.39 -17.41 -16.14
C ASP A 113 -1.59 -18.73 -16.00
N VAL A 114 -1.95 -19.55 -15.02
CA VAL A 114 -1.25 -20.83 -14.77
C VAL A 114 -1.71 -21.86 -15.79
N LYS A 115 -1.01 -21.94 -16.92
CA LYS A 115 -1.14 -23.08 -17.85
C LYS A 115 -0.46 -24.31 -17.24
N LEU A 116 -1.24 -25.14 -16.56
CA LEU A 116 -0.80 -26.47 -16.15
C LEU A 116 -0.67 -27.37 -17.38
N TYR A 117 0.53 -27.46 -17.96
CA TYR A 117 0.82 -28.53 -18.90
C TYR A 117 0.94 -29.83 -18.12
N GLY A 118 -0.14 -30.59 -18.08
CA GLY A 118 -0.18 -31.94 -17.51
C GLY A 118 0.89 -32.82 -18.15
N LYS A 119 1.69 -33.47 -17.30
CA LYS A 119 2.74 -34.41 -17.70
C LYS A 119 2.08 -35.63 -18.37
N VAL A 120 2.20 -35.76 -19.69
CA VAL A 120 1.91 -37.02 -20.39
C VAL A 120 3.03 -37.99 -20.04
N HIS A 121 2.62 -39.23 -19.71
CA HIS A 121 3.45 -40.29 -19.12
C HIS A 121 4.61 -40.72 -20.01
#